data_AF-V5G8W8-F1
#
_entry.id   AF-V5G8W8-F1
#
_cell.length_a   1.000
_cell.length_b   1.000
_cell.length_c   1.000
_cell.angle_alpha   90.00
_cell.angle_beta   90.00
_cell.angle_gamma   90.00
#
_symmetry.space_group_name_H-M   'P 1'
#
loop_
_entity.id
_entity.type
_entity.pdbx_description
1 polymer ?
#
loop_
_entity_poly.entity_id
_entity_poly.type
_entity_poly.pdbx_seq_one_letter_code
_entity_poly.pdbx_strand_id
1 'polypeptide(L)'
;GYGTVLMRKAEEYCKDFLSLDTIYLSTKGQEPFYSKLGYTECLPISIYGSYIPNSTAPRQKTETDKSSVVQNAPPPPPLPVTKTTTANNSTKTFMKKQI
;
A
#
# COMPACT_ATOMS: atom_id res chain seq x y z
N GLY A 1 17.91 -0.90 25.56
CA GLY A 1 18.71 0.19 24.96
C GLY A 1 17.81 1.32 24.49
N TYR A 2 18.38 2.39 23.94
CA TYR A 2 17.60 3.58 23.54
C TYR A 2 16.50 3.29 22.50
N GLY A 3 16.75 2.39 21.53
CA GLY A 3 15.73 2.00 20.56
C GLY A 3 14.49 1.37 21.20
N THR A 4 14.67 0.53 22.23
CA THR A 4 13.56 -0.07 23.00
C THR A 4 12.74 1.00 23.72
N VAL A 5 13.41 1.98 24.34
CA VAL A 5 12.75 3.07 25.07
C VAL A 5 11.96 3.95 24.10
N LEU A 6 12.57 4.32 22.98
CA LEU A 6 11.92 5.11 21.94
C LEU A 6 10.67 4.41 21.39
N MET A 7 10.78 3.13 21.04
CA MET A 7 9.64 2.35 20.53
C MET A 7 8.50 2.27 21.54
N ARG A 8 8.79 1.98 22.82
CA ARG A 8 7.75 1.94 23.85
C ARG A 8 7.06 3.28 24.04
N LYS A 9 7.82 4.38 24.05
CA LYS A 9 7.24 5.73 24.17
C LYS A 9 6.40 6.11 22.96
N ALA A 10 6.80 5.69 21.76
CA ALA A 10 5.98 5.87 20.55
C ALA A 10 4.70 5.01 20.60
N GLU A 11 4.79 3.76 21.04
CA GLU A 11 3.64 2.87 21.24
C GLU A 11 2.63 3.45 22.24
N GLU A 12 3.10 3.89 23.42
CA GLU A 12 2.30 4.58 24.43
C GLU A 12 1.59 5.81 23.84
N TYR A 13 2.30 6.64 23.07
CA TYR A 13 1.72 7.81 22.44
C TYR A 13 0.60 7.45 21.44
N CYS A 14 0.85 6.47 20.57
CA CYS A 14 -0.13 5.98 19.61
C CYS A 14 -1.41 5.44 20.29
N LYS A 15 -1.25 4.74 21.40
CA LYS A 15 -2.36 4.17 22.15
C LYS A 15 -3.15 5.26 22.89
N ASP A 16 -2.46 6.03 23.71
CA ASP A 16 -3.10 6.88 24.72
C ASP A 16 -3.62 8.20 24.12
N PHE A 17 -2.94 8.74 23.11
CA PHE A 17 -3.28 10.04 22.52
C PHE A 17 -3.92 9.93 21.14
N LEU A 18 -3.51 8.95 20.33
CA LEU A 18 -4.06 8.77 18.98
C LEU A 18 -5.17 7.71 18.92
N SER A 19 -5.40 6.95 19.99
CA SER A 19 -6.39 5.86 20.05
C SER A 19 -6.21 4.83 18.92
N LEU A 20 -4.95 4.56 18.54
CA LEU A 20 -4.60 3.55 17.55
C LEU A 20 -4.44 2.19 18.21
N ASP A 21 -4.91 1.14 17.56
CA ASP A 21 -4.87 -0.23 18.06
C ASP A 21 -3.66 -1.04 17.56
N THR A 22 -3.08 -0.63 16.42
CA THR A 22 -2.10 -1.44 15.70
C THR A 22 -1.03 -0.55 15.09
N ILE A 23 0.23 -0.94 15.28
CA ILE A 23 1.37 -0.33 14.59
C ILE A 23 1.91 -1.30 13.55
N TYR A 24 2.16 -0.78 12.35
CA TYR A 24 2.77 -1.48 11.24
C TYR A 24 4.14 -0.89 10.92
N LEU A 25 5.09 -1.74 10.54
CA LEU A 25 6.41 -1.32 10.09
C LEU A 25 6.98 -2.26 9.03
N SER A 26 8.01 -1.79 8.33
CA SER A 26 8.85 -2.64 7.49
C SER A 26 10.30 -2.56 7.98
N THR A 27 11.01 -3.68 7.93
CA THR A 27 12.39 -3.79 8.40
C THR A 27 13.21 -4.69 7.48
N LYS A 28 14.53 -4.65 7.62
CA LYS A 28 15.48 -5.55 6.97
C LYS A 28 16.68 -5.77 7.88
N GLY A 29 16.88 -6.99 8.36
CA GLY A 29 18.01 -7.38 9.21
C GLY A 29 17.88 -6.95 10.68
N GLN A 30 16.73 -6.42 11.09
CA GLN A 30 16.42 -6.03 12.48
C GLN A 30 15.12 -6.68 12.97
N GLU A 31 14.65 -7.72 12.27
CA GLU A 31 13.48 -8.52 12.64
C GLU A 31 13.58 -9.01 14.10
N PRO A 32 14.72 -9.57 14.58
CA PRO A 32 14.82 -10.07 15.96
C PRO A 32 14.66 -8.97 17.02
N PHE A 33 15.00 -7.71 16.69
CA PHE A 33 14.79 -6.59 17.61
C PHE A 33 13.28 -6.31 17.80
N TYR A 34 12.53 -6.25 16.69
CA TYR A 34 11.08 -6.00 16.74
C TYR A 34 10.31 -7.21 17.27
N SER A 35 10.74 -8.44 16.99
CA SER A 35 10.14 -9.65 17.59
C SER A 35 10.25 -9.63 19.11
N LYS A 36 11.38 -9.17 19.68
CA LYS A 36 11.55 -8.98 21.14
C LYS A 36 10.63 -7.90 21.72
N LEU A 37 10.19 -6.95 20.90
CA LEU A 37 9.21 -5.92 21.28
C LEU A 37 7.75 -6.40 21.15
N GLY A 38 7.52 -7.61 20.64
CA GLY A 38 6.19 -8.18 20.44
C GLY A 38 5.59 -7.93 19.05
N TYR A 39 6.39 -7.49 18.08
CA TYR A 39 5.94 -7.43 16.69
C TYR A 39 5.97 -8.82 16.04
N THR A 40 4.98 -9.10 15.21
CA THR A 40 4.86 -10.34 14.43
C THR A 40 4.86 -10.04 12.94
N GLU A 41 5.44 -10.91 12.13
CA GLU A 41 5.42 -10.76 10.68
C GLU A 41 3.99 -10.69 10.11
N CYS A 42 3.80 -9.90 9.07
CA CYS A 42 2.52 -9.76 8.38
C CYS A 42 2.71 -9.58 6.87
N LEU A 43 1.60 -9.61 6.14
CA LEU A 43 1.60 -9.29 4.71
C LEU A 43 2.03 -7.83 4.48
N PRO A 44 2.63 -7.51 3.32
CA PRO A 44 2.94 -6.14 2.92
C PRO A 44 1.69 -5.24 2.95
N ILE A 45 1.87 -4.01 3.43
CA ILE A 45 0.78 -3.02 3.55
C ILE A 45 1.15 -1.76 2.78
N SER A 46 0.16 -1.19 2.08
CA SER A 46 0.25 0.11 1.42
C SER A 46 -0.42 1.18 2.28
N ILE A 47 0.33 2.21 2.64
CA ILE A 47 -0.21 3.42 3.30
C ILE A 47 -0.89 4.38 2.31
N TYR A 48 -0.74 4.14 1.01
CA TYR A 48 -1.24 5.02 -0.06
C TYR A 48 -2.58 4.54 -0.65
N GLY A 49 -3.17 3.50 -0.06
CA GLY A 49 -4.33 2.81 -0.63
C GLY A 49 -3.97 1.97 -1.86
N SER A 50 -5.00 1.42 -2.50
CA SER A 50 -4.90 0.70 -3.78
C SER A 50 -5.97 1.24 -4.72
N TYR A 51 -5.63 1.37 -6.01
CA TYR A 51 -6.62 1.69 -7.02
C TYR A 51 -7.53 0.48 -7.21
N ILE A 52 -8.79 0.61 -6.82
CA ILE A 52 -9.84 -0.36 -7.14
C ILE A 52 -10.45 0.13 -8.46
N PRO A 53 -10.16 -0.51 -9.62
CA PRO A 53 -10.92 -0.23 -10.83
C PRO A 53 -12.38 -0.61 -10.53
N ASN A 54 -13.31 0.34 -10.65
CA ASN A 54 -14.73 0.09 -10.57
C ASN A 54 -15.15 -0.84 -11.72
N SER A 55 -14.97 -2.14 -11.57
CA SER A 55 -15.43 -3.13 -12.54
C SER A 55 -16.89 -3.46 -12.29
N THR A 56 -17.72 -3.02 -13.23
CA THR A 56 -18.97 -3.65 -13.70
C THR A 56 -20.18 -3.67 -12.75
N ALA A 57 -21.03 -2.64 -12.86
CA ALA A 57 -22.42 -2.97 -13.19
C ALA A 57 -22.40 -3.64 -14.58
N PRO A 58 -23.11 -4.76 -14.81
CA PRO A 58 -23.10 -5.41 -16.11
C PRO A 58 -23.69 -4.44 -17.14
N ARG A 59 -22.83 -3.84 -17.97
CA ARG A 59 -23.28 -3.23 -19.23
C ARG A 59 -23.80 -4.37 -20.07
N GLN A 60 -25.13 -4.49 -20.18
CA GLN A 60 -25.74 -5.26 -21.25
C GLN A 60 -25.12 -4.74 -22.56
N LYS A 61 -24.42 -5.62 -23.27
CA LYS A 61 -24.01 -5.34 -24.64
C LYS A 61 -25.29 -5.27 -25.46
N THR A 62 -25.76 -4.07 -25.74
CA THR A 62 -26.63 -3.85 -26.88
C THR A 62 -25.73 -3.36 -28.01
N GLU A 63 -25.55 -4.25 -28.99
CA GLU A 63 -24.97 -3.92 -30.28
C GLU A 63 -25.86 -2.88 -31.00
N THR A 64 -25.28 -2.16 -31.97
CA THR A 64 -25.89 -1.11 -32.84
C THR A 64 -26.19 0.21 -32.10
N ASP A 65 -25.72 1.40 -32.50
CA ASP A 65 -25.60 1.93 -33.86
C ASP A 65 -24.60 3.10 -33.96
N LYS A 66 -24.09 3.32 -35.17
CA LYS A 66 -23.20 4.43 -35.55
C LYS A 66 -23.92 5.78 -35.45
N SER A 67 -23.34 6.77 -34.79
CA SER A 67 -23.55 8.18 -35.15
C SER A 67 -22.48 9.12 -34.59
N SER A 68 -22.12 10.04 -35.46
CA SER A 68 -20.98 10.95 -35.49
C SER A 68 -20.96 12.00 -34.39
N VAL A 69 -19.81 12.14 -33.70
CA VAL A 69 -19.40 13.41 -33.09
C VAL A 69 -17.95 13.68 -33.48
N VAL A 70 -17.76 14.70 -34.31
CA VAL A 70 -16.46 15.25 -34.71
C VAL A 70 -15.79 15.83 -33.47
N GLN A 71 -14.68 15.23 -33.03
CA GLN A 71 -13.70 15.90 -32.18
C GLN A 71 -12.32 15.72 -32.82
N ASN A 72 -11.84 16.80 -33.45
CA ASN A 72 -10.49 16.95 -33.99
C ASN A 72 -9.45 17.10 -32.86
N ALA A 73 -9.50 16.24 -31.83
CA ALA A 73 -8.47 16.21 -30.80
C ALA A 73 -7.28 15.39 -31.32
N PRO A 74 -6.03 15.88 -31.22
CA PRO A 74 -4.88 15.07 -31.55
C PRO A 74 -4.90 13.80 -30.68
N PRO A 75 -4.54 12.63 -31.24
CA PRO A 75 -4.45 11.42 -30.47
C PRO A 75 -3.55 11.68 -29.25
N PRO A 76 -3.93 11.19 -28.06
CA PRO A 76 -3.13 11.39 -26.86
C PRO A 76 -1.72 10.85 -27.10
N PRO A 77 -0.70 11.48 -26.47
CA PRO A 77 0.67 11.01 -26.60
C PRO A 77 0.74 9.53 -26.20
N PRO A 78 1.55 8.73 -26.91
CA PRO A 78 1.79 7.35 -26.50
C PRO A 78 2.29 7.35 -25.06
N LEU A 79 1.61 6.57 -24.22
CA LEU A 79 2.04 6.34 -22.84
C LEU A 79 3.51 5.92 -22.85
N PRO A 80 4.37 6.51 -21.99
CA PRO A 80 5.73 6.00 -21.85
C PRO A 80 5.63 4.53 -21.48
N VAL A 81 6.33 3.68 -22.23
CA VAL A 81 6.40 2.25 -21.96
C VAL A 81 7.15 2.09 -20.64
N THR A 82 6.43 2.12 -19.52
CA THR A 82 6.96 1.65 -18.26
C THR A 82 7.14 0.16 -18.44
N LYS A 83 8.38 -0.25 -18.72
CA LYS A 83 8.78 -1.62 -18.40
C LYS A 83 8.36 -1.77 -16.95
N THR A 84 7.41 -2.66 -16.68
CA THR A 84 7.21 -3.22 -15.36
C THR A 84 8.51 -3.92 -15.01
N THR A 85 9.52 -3.14 -14.64
CA THR A 85 10.69 -3.62 -13.97
C THR A 85 10.12 -4.12 -12.67
N THR A 86 9.91 -5.44 -12.59
CA THR A 86 9.83 -6.17 -11.34
C THR A 86 10.89 -5.53 -10.45
N ALA A 87 10.44 -4.71 -9.50
CA ALA A 87 11.35 -3.98 -8.64
C ALA A 87 12.28 -5.05 -8.06
N ASN A 88 13.60 -4.83 -8.17
CA ASN A 88 14.57 -5.73 -7.58
C ASN A 88 14.23 -5.82 -6.09
N ASN A 89 13.58 -6.91 -5.70
CA ASN A 89 12.95 -7.06 -4.40
C ASN A 89 14.06 -7.15 -3.36
N SER A 90 14.45 -6.02 -2.78
CA SER A 90 14.96 -6.06 -1.42
C SER A 90 13.79 -6.54 -0.56
N THR A 91 13.75 -7.84 -0.27
CA THR A 91 12.75 -8.49 0.58
C THR A 91 12.71 -7.75 1.92
N LYS A 92 11.79 -6.80 2.05
CA LYS A 92 11.50 -6.13 3.31
C LYS A 92 10.54 -7.02 4.07
N THR A 93 10.85 -7.25 5.32
CA THR A 93 9.95 -7.96 6.24
C THR A 93 8.96 -6.94 6.78
N PHE A 94 7.66 -7.22 6.65
CA PHE A 94 6.62 -6.39 7.23
C PHE A 94 6.19 -7.00 8.55
N MET A 95 5.99 -6.17 9.56
CA MET A 95 5.62 -6.62 10.89
C MET A 95 4.54 -5.71 11.48
N LYS A 96 3.73 -6.27 12.38
CA LYS A 96 2.69 -5.55 13.10
C LYS A 96 2.67 -5.90 14.57
N LYS A 97 2.15 -4.99 15.39
CA LYS A 97 1.89 -5.21 16.81
C LYS A 97 0.58 -4.53 17.19
N GLN A 98 -0.28 -5.27 17.89
CA GLN A 98 -1.45 -4.70 18.54
C GLN A 98 -1.01 -4.09 19.88
N ILE A 99 -1.36 -2.82 20.12
CA ILE A 99 -0.87 -1.99 21.24
C ILE A 99 -1.96 -1.64 22.24
#